data_AF-A0A9D1UL95-F1
#
_entry.id   AF-A0A9D1UL95-F1
#
_cell.length_a   1.000
_cell.length_b   1.000
_cell.length_c   1.000
_cell.angle_alpha   90.00
_cell.angle_beta   90.00
_cell.angle_gamma   90.00
#
_symmetry.space_group_name_H-M   'P 1'
#
loop_
_entity.id
_entity.type
_entity.pdbx_description
1 polymer ?
#
loop_
_entity_poly.entity_id
_entity_poly.type
_entity_poly.pdbx_seq_one_letter_code
_entity_poly.pdbx_strand_id
1 'polypeptide(L)'
;MSENITPQSPAGPPVGEDGQKHRAGAFDIRTVTAALLGIYGVILLLVAAFMDPGVNPDSGEAKSMGDNVWTGVILLVVAAALVLWARLNPVVVDESLIDEDKLPGEDH
;
A
#
# COMPACT_ATOMS: atom_id res chain seq x y z
N MET A 1 -4.92 59.14 39.17
CA MET A 1 -4.12 57.91 39.02
C MET A 1 -5.02 56.90 38.33
N SER A 2 -4.78 56.66 37.04
CA SER A 2 -5.57 55.71 36.23
C SER A 2 -4.84 54.38 36.24
N GLU A 3 -5.39 53.37 36.92
CA GLU A 3 -4.85 52.02 36.85
C GLU A 3 -5.39 51.34 35.58
N ASN A 4 -4.50 51.20 34.60
CA ASN A 4 -4.69 50.42 33.40
C ASN A 4 -4.52 48.93 33.76
N ILE A 5 -5.60 48.26 34.10
CA ILE A 5 -5.58 46.81 34.37
C ILE A 5 -5.75 46.10 33.02
N THR A 6 -4.61 45.79 32.39
CA THR A 6 -4.54 44.91 31.22
C THR A 6 -4.77 43.47 31.68
N PRO A 7 -5.77 42.72 31.18
CA PRO A 7 -5.86 41.30 31.44
C PRO A 7 -4.74 40.58 30.66
N GLN A 8 -3.69 40.18 31.38
CA GLN A 8 -2.66 39.28 30.84
C GLN A 8 -3.29 37.89 30.73
N SER A 9 -3.76 37.54 29.53
CA SER A 9 -4.19 36.17 29.20
C SER A 9 -3.01 35.21 29.43
N PRO A 10 -3.17 34.11 30.17
CA PRO A 10 -2.09 33.15 30.35
C PRO A 10 -1.71 32.60 28.98
N ALA A 11 -0.43 32.71 28.63
CA ALA A 11 0.13 32.08 27.45
C ALA A 11 -0.14 30.58 27.55
N GLY A 12 -1.03 30.08 26.69
CA GLY A 12 -1.21 28.65 26.48
C GLY A 12 0.12 28.04 26.02
N PRO A 13 0.41 26.78 26.38
CA PRO A 13 1.63 26.12 25.96
C PRO A 13 1.75 26.12 24.43
N PRO A 14 2.98 26.19 23.87
CA PRO A 14 3.17 26.12 22.43
C PRO A 14 2.61 24.79 21.94
N VAL A 15 1.53 24.86 21.16
CA VAL A 15 0.97 23.72 20.43
C VAL A 15 2.02 23.30 19.41
N GLY A 16 2.82 22.31 19.80
CA GLY A 16 3.53 21.47 18.86
C GLY A 16 2.49 20.61 18.15
N GLU A 17 1.90 21.14 17.10
CA GLU A 17 1.19 20.36 16.10
C GLU A 17 2.23 19.67 15.21
N ASP A 18 2.93 18.71 15.79
CA ASP A 18 3.60 17.66 15.02
C ASP A 18 2.49 16.71 14.56
N GLY A 19 1.71 17.20 13.59
CA GLY A 19 0.79 16.40 12.80
C GLY A 19 1.58 15.25 12.20
N GLN A 20 1.52 14.11 12.90
CA GLN A 20 2.18 12.90 12.48
C GLN A 20 1.51 12.50 11.17
N LYS A 21 2.16 12.82 10.05
CA LYS A 21 1.75 12.39 8.71
C LYS A 21 1.84 10.87 8.67
N HIS A 22 0.80 10.22 9.14
CA HIS A 22 0.67 8.78 9.08
C HIS A 22 0.55 8.39 7.61
N ARG A 23 1.59 7.76 7.09
CA ARG A 23 1.56 7.13 5.78
C ARG A 23 0.63 5.93 5.87
N ALA A 24 -0.66 6.15 5.63
CA ALA A 24 -1.61 5.07 5.34
C ALA A 24 -1.23 4.26 4.08
N GLY A 25 -0.17 4.67 3.35
CA GLY A 25 0.27 4.09 2.09
C GLY A 25 0.84 2.66 2.14
N ALA A 26 0.97 2.04 3.32
CA ALA A 26 1.37 0.63 3.40
C ALA A 26 0.26 -0.33 2.94
N PHE A 27 -1.02 0.09 3.02
CA PHE A 27 -2.19 -0.67 2.58
C PHE A 27 -2.82 -0.09 1.28
N ASP A 28 -2.02 0.47 0.37
CA ASP A 28 -2.49 0.80 -0.99
C ASP A 28 -2.71 -0.49 -1.80
N ILE A 29 -3.88 -0.62 -2.44
CA ILE A 29 -4.21 -1.73 -3.35
C ILE A 29 -3.13 -1.98 -4.40
N ARG A 30 -2.44 -0.92 -4.87
CA ARG A 30 -1.35 -1.04 -5.85
C ARG A 30 -0.16 -1.81 -5.27
N THR A 31 0.20 -1.53 -4.03
CA THR A 31 1.29 -2.21 -3.33
C THR A 31 0.93 -3.67 -3.05
N VAL A 32 -0.31 -3.92 -2.62
CA VAL A 32 -0.81 -5.29 -2.37
C VAL A 32 -0.84 -6.11 -3.66
N THR A 33 -1.44 -5.59 -4.74
CA THR A 33 -1.49 -6.28 -6.04
C THR A 33 -0.09 -6.50 -6.61
N ALA A 34 0.82 -5.52 -6.51
CA ALA A 34 2.19 -5.68 -6.97
C ALA A 34 2.95 -6.78 -6.20
N ALA A 35 2.78 -6.84 -4.87
CA ALA A 35 3.38 -7.88 -4.05
C ALA A 35 2.83 -9.28 -4.41
N LEU A 36 1.50 -9.41 -4.55
CA LEU A 36 0.86 -10.66 -4.93
C LEU A 36 1.33 -11.15 -6.31
N LEU A 37 1.34 -10.28 -7.32
CA LEU A 37 1.82 -10.61 -8.66
C LEU A 37 3.32 -10.94 -8.67
N GLY A 38 4.12 -10.20 -7.90
CA GLY A 38 5.55 -10.44 -7.78
C GLY A 38 5.87 -11.80 -7.17
N ILE A 39 5.23 -12.13 -6.05
CA ILE A 39 5.37 -13.44 -5.39
C ILE A 39 4.95 -14.56 -6.36
N TYR A 40 3.81 -14.41 -7.02
CA TYR A 40 3.32 -15.40 -7.96
C TYR A 40 4.24 -15.57 -9.18
N GLY A 41 4.77 -14.48 -9.74
CA GLY A 41 5.75 -14.51 -10.82
C GLY A 41 7.03 -15.24 -10.43
N VAL A 42 7.57 -14.99 -9.22
CA VAL A 42 8.74 -15.72 -8.70
C VAL A 42 8.42 -17.22 -8.55
N ILE A 43 7.26 -17.57 -7.98
CA ILE A 43 6.84 -18.96 -7.83
C ILE A 43 6.78 -19.66 -9.20
N LEU A 44 6.20 -19.02 -10.23
CA LEU A 44 6.13 -19.61 -11.57
C LEU A 44 7.50 -19.81 -12.21
N LEU A 45 8.45 -18.91 -11.98
CA LEU A 45 9.83 -19.11 -12.44
C LEU A 45 10.50 -20.28 -11.71
N LEU A 46 10.26 -20.44 -10.40
CA LEU A 46 10.76 -21.57 -9.64
C LEU A 46 10.14 -22.90 -10.11
N VAL A 47 8.83 -22.93 -10.36
CA VAL A 47 8.15 -24.10 -10.93
C VAL A 47 8.72 -24.42 -12.31
N ALA A 48 8.91 -23.43 -13.17
CA ALA A 48 9.47 -23.66 -14.49
C ALA A 48 10.93 -24.14 -14.47
N ALA A 49 11.72 -23.71 -13.49
CA ALA A 49 13.14 -24.07 -13.37
C ALA A 49 13.38 -25.41 -12.67
N PHE A 50 12.53 -25.77 -11.70
CA PHE A 50 12.78 -26.91 -10.81
C PHE A 50 11.72 -28.02 -10.88
N MET A 51 10.56 -27.79 -11.50
CA MET A 51 9.47 -28.76 -11.57
C MET A 51 9.30 -29.31 -12.99
N ASP A 52 9.05 -30.62 -13.08
CA ASP A 52 8.62 -31.24 -14.33
C ASP A 52 7.22 -30.72 -14.69
N PRO A 53 7.02 -30.13 -15.89
CA PRO A 53 5.73 -29.60 -16.32
C PRO A 53 4.65 -30.69 -16.44
N GLY A 54 5.06 -31.97 -16.44
CA GLY A 54 4.16 -33.11 -16.48
C GLY A 54 3.46 -33.26 -17.82
N VAL A 55 2.42 -34.09 -17.84
CA VAL A 55 1.61 -34.38 -19.02
C VAL A 55 0.24 -33.74 -18.87
N ASN A 56 -0.25 -33.17 -19.97
CA ASN A 56 -1.57 -32.59 -20.05
C ASN A 56 -2.62 -33.72 -19.95
N PRO A 57 -3.52 -33.70 -18.95
CA PRO A 57 -4.50 -34.77 -18.76
C PRO A 57 -5.53 -34.88 -19.89
N ASP A 58 -5.74 -33.80 -20.65
CA ASP A 58 -6.72 -33.76 -21.75
C ASP A 58 -6.14 -34.24 -23.09
N SER A 59 -4.86 -33.95 -23.36
CA SER A 59 -4.21 -34.30 -24.64
C SER A 59 -3.17 -35.42 -24.53
N GLY A 60 -2.71 -35.77 -23.31
CA GLY A 60 -1.63 -36.73 -23.08
C GLY A 60 -0.24 -36.22 -23.47
N GLU A 61 -0.12 -34.98 -23.95
CA GLU A 61 1.15 -34.39 -24.40
C GLU A 61 1.94 -33.79 -23.24
N ALA A 62 3.27 -33.74 -23.37
CA ALA A 62 4.12 -33.04 -22.40
C ALA A 62 3.78 -31.55 -22.38
N LYS A 63 3.49 -31.02 -21.19
CA LYS A 63 3.24 -29.59 -21.02
C LYS A 63 4.56 -28.83 -21.22
N SER A 64 4.51 -27.70 -21.92
CA SER A 64 5.72 -26.90 -22.16
C SER A 64 6.14 -26.17 -20.88
N MET A 65 7.41 -26.32 -20.48
CA MET A 65 8.02 -25.47 -19.44
C MET A 65 8.00 -23.99 -19.83
N GLY A 66 8.06 -23.69 -21.14
CA GLY A 66 8.13 -22.33 -21.68
C GLY A 66 6.92 -21.47 -21.32
N ASP A 67 5.74 -22.07 -21.18
CA ASP A 67 4.51 -21.33 -20.85
C ASP A 67 4.59 -20.72 -19.45
N ASN A 68 5.11 -21.49 -18.48
CA ASN A 68 5.30 -21.02 -17.11
C ASN A 68 6.38 -19.93 -17.03
N VAL A 69 7.46 -20.04 -17.81
CA VAL A 69 8.51 -19.01 -17.89
C VAL A 69 7.93 -17.71 -18.43
N TRP A 70 7.25 -17.75 -19.58
CA TRP A 70 6.72 -16.54 -20.21
C TRP A 70 5.66 -15.86 -19.33
N THR A 71 4.79 -16.66 -18.71
CA THR A 71 3.79 -16.18 -17.75
C THR A 71 4.46 -15.52 -16.54
N GLY A 72 5.46 -16.18 -15.94
CA GLY A 72 6.22 -15.64 -14.80
C GLY A 72 6.94 -14.33 -15.13
N VAL A 73 7.56 -14.23 -16.31
CA VAL A 73 8.23 -13.01 -16.78
C VAL A 73 7.23 -11.86 -16.94
N ILE A 74 6.09 -12.08 -17.59
CA ILE A 74 5.06 -11.04 -17.77
C ILE A 74 4.57 -10.54 -16.41
N LEU A 75 4.33 -11.44 -15.46
CA LEU A 75 3.91 -11.07 -14.10
C LEU A 75 4.94 -10.23 -13.37
N LEU A 76 6.23 -10.55 -13.49
CA LEU A 76 7.30 -9.75 -12.90
C LEU A 76 7.40 -8.36 -13.53
N VAL A 77 7.23 -8.25 -14.85
CA VAL A 77 7.22 -6.95 -15.54
C VAL A 77 6.05 -6.09 -15.04
N VAL A 78 4.85 -6.66 -14.93
CA VAL A 78 3.67 -5.94 -14.41
C VAL A 78 3.86 -5.56 -12.95
N ALA A 79 4.38 -6.47 -12.11
CA ALA A 79 4.67 -6.19 -10.72
C ALA A 79 5.69 -5.04 -10.58
N ALA A 80 6.77 -5.04 -11.37
CA ALA A 80 7.76 -3.96 -11.37
C ALA A 80 7.16 -2.62 -11.80
N ALA A 81 6.31 -2.62 -12.83
CA ALA A 81 5.60 -1.42 -13.28
C ALA A 81 4.67 -0.86 -12.19
N LEU A 82 3.93 -1.72 -11.49
CA LEU A 82 3.06 -1.31 -10.39
C LEU A 82 3.84 -0.79 -9.18
N VAL A 83 4.96 -1.42 -8.81
CA VAL A 83 5.84 -0.92 -7.73
C VAL A 83 6.39 0.46 -8.10
N LEU A 84 6.84 0.63 -9.34
CA LEU A 84 7.35 1.91 -9.82
C LEU A 84 6.24 2.98 -9.77
N TRP A 85 5.04 2.65 -10.23
CA TRP A 85 3.89 3.55 -10.18
C TRP A 85 3.50 3.93 -8.74
N ALA A 86 3.46 2.95 -7.82
CA ALA A 86 3.16 3.18 -6.42
C ALA A 86 4.19 4.10 -5.76
N ARG A 87 5.47 3.98 -6.14
CA ARG A 87 6.52 4.91 -5.70
C ARG A 87 6.37 6.32 -6.27
N LEU A 88 5.91 6.46 -7.51
CA LEU A 88 5.72 7.76 -8.16
C LEU A 88 4.47 8.50 -7.66
N ASN A 89 3.41 7.77 -7.29
CA ASN A 89 2.15 8.32 -6.79
C ASN A 89 1.83 7.79 -5.38
N PRO A 90 2.56 8.25 -4.34
CA PRO A 90 2.28 7.84 -2.97
C PRO A 90 0.91 8.38 -2.52
N VAL A 91 0.03 7.48 -2.08
CA VAL A 91 -1.24 7.86 -1.46
C VAL A 91 -0.95 8.39 -0.05
N VAL A 92 -1.23 9.68 0.14
CA VAL A 92 -1.20 10.36 1.45
C VAL A 92 -2.64 10.49 1.91
N VAL A 93 -2.96 9.92 3.07
CA VAL A 93 -4.25 10.09 3.73
C VAL A 93 -4.06 11.14 4.81
N ASP A 94 -4.84 12.22 4.76
CA ASP A 94 -4.89 13.21 5.84
C ASP A 94 -5.94 12.78 6.87
N GLU A 95 -5.47 12.38 8.06
CA GLU A 95 -6.33 12.01 9.18
C GLU A 95 -7.04 13.24 9.79
N SER A 96 -6.55 14.46 9.53
CA SER A 96 -7.18 15.72 10.00
C SER A 96 -8.51 16.06 9.31
N LEU A 97 -8.99 15.23 8.38
CA LEU A 97 -10.31 15.37 7.75
C LEU A 97 -11.40 14.56 8.46
N ILE A 98 -11.04 13.79 9.49
CA ILE A 98 -11.98 13.06 10.34
C ILE A 98 -12.31 13.97 11.53
N ASP A 99 -13.37 14.78 11.40
CA ASP A 99 -13.97 15.52 12.53
C ASP A 99 -14.68 14.51 13.44
N GLU A 100 -13.97 13.91 14.40
CA GLU A 100 -14.55 13.03 15.44
C GLU A 100 -15.69 13.73 16.20
N ASP A 101 -15.60 15.05 16.36
CA ASP A 101 -16.59 15.92 16.99
C ASP A 101 -17.95 16.01 16.24
N LYS A 102 -18.04 15.50 15.00
CA LYS A 102 -19.28 15.46 14.20
C LYS A 102 -19.95 14.10 14.14
N LEU A 103 -19.45 13.10 14.87
CA LEU A 103 -20.09 11.79 14.93
C LEU A 103 -21.38 11.87 15.77
N PRO A 104 -22.57 11.60 15.20
CA PRO A 104 -23.81 11.59 15.97
C PRO A 104 -23.88 10.32 16.82
N GLY A 105 -23.48 10.38 18.10
CA GLY A 105 -23.79 9.31 19.05
C GLY A 105 -22.89 9.06 20.26
N GLU A 106 -22.34 10.08 20.92
CA GLU A 106 -21.88 9.92 22.31
C GLU A 106 -22.63 10.89 23.22
N ASP A 107 -23.83 10.47 23.61
CA ASP A 107 -24.55 10.99 24.77
C ASP A 107 -23.90 10.43 26.05
N HIS A 108 -22.98 11.22 26.63
CA HIS A 108 -22.55 11.08 28.03
C HIS A 108 -23.67 11.42 29.01
#